data_AF-A0A939Y9J7-F1
#
_entry.id   AF-A0A939Y9J7-F1
#
_cell.length_a   1.000
_cell.length_b   1.000
_cell.length_c   1.000
_cell.angle_alpha   90.00
_cell.angle_beta   90.00
_cell.angle_gamma   90.00
#
_symmetry.space_group_name_H-M   'P 1'
#
loop_
_entity.id
_entity.type
_entity.pdbx_description
1 polymer ?
#
loop_
_entity_poly.entity_id
_entity_poly.type
_entity_poly.pdbx_seq_one_letter_code
_entity_poly.pdbx_strand_id
1 'polypeptide(L)'
;MIIKEGIGWKACRNEEKNVYGAEVVFQGSFDCYEITGSVFGQLNSKMSCGEAEELIRTGRRIYAHVNDRFGPPYTIVFDDDYTDYCQWMKEPEEPDPGTWSAEMTDAAVEVFESEKANREQRRKKRASRLNKKK
;
A
#
# COMPACT_ATOMS: atom_id res chain seq x y z
N MET A 1 16.44 2.49 -9.86
CA MET A 1 15.56 1.80 -8.90
C MET A 1 16.36 0.72 -8.21
N ILE A 2 16.32 0.66 -6.87
CA ILE A 2 17.01 -0.37 -6.09
C ILE A 2 15.96 -1.30 -5.49
N ILE A 3 16.06 -2.60 -5.71
CA ILE A 3 15.12 -3.60 -5.20
C ILE A 3 15.82 -4.48 -4.15
N LYS A 4 15.09 -4.80 -3.08
CA LYS A 4 15.41 -5.82 -2.09
C LYS A 4 14.23 -6.79 -2.00
N GLU A 5 14.50 -8.06 -1.81
CA GLU A 5 13.43 -9.07 -1.66
C GLU A 5 13.87 -10.17 -0.71
N GLY A 6 12.86 -10.86 -0.18
CA GLY A 6 13.00 -12.04 0.65
C GLY A 6 11.73 -12.87 0.56
N ILE A 7 11.65 -13.91 1.39
CA ILE A 7 10.48 -14.79 1.38
C ILE A 7 9.26 -13.99 1.88
N GLY A 8 8.25 -13.84 1.02
CA GLY A 8 6.98 -13.18 1.35
C GLY A 8 7.03 -11.64 1.38
N TRP A 9 8.11 -11.02 0.91
CA TRP A 9 8.17 -9.56 0.83
C TRP A 9 9.11 -9.05 -0.27
N LYS A 10 8.84 -7.84 -0.72
CA LYS A 10 9.66 -7.10 -1.67
C LYS A 10 9.69 -5.63 -1.29
N ALA A 11 10.79 -4.94 -1.50
CA ALA A 11 10.90 -3.51 -1.24
C ALA A 11 11.72 -2.84 -2.34
N CYS A 12 11.45 -1.56 -2.60
CA CYS A 12 12.29 -0.78 -3.48
C CYS A 12 12.41 0.68 -3.08
N ARG A 13 13.46 1.29 -3.64
CA ARG A 13 13.65 2.72 -3.69
C ARG A 13 13.44 3.19 -5.13
N ASN A 14 12.43 4.03 -5.33
CA ASN A 14 12.28 4.80 -6.55
C ASN A 14 13.17 6.05 -6.44
N GLU A 15 14.24 6.07 -7.21
CA GLU A 15 15.25 7.14 -7.14
C GLU A 15 14.77 8.45 -7.77
N GLU A 16 13.92 8.39 -8.79
CA GLU A 16 13.40 9.58 -9.48
C GLU A 16 12.50 10.40 -8.58
N LYS A 17 11.64 9.72 -7.82
CA LYS A 17 10.68 10.33 -6.89
C LYS A 17 11.20 10.39 -5.46
N ASN A 18 12.36 9.77 -5.19
CA ASN A 18 12.96 9.60 -3.87
C ASN A 18 11.97 9.04 -2.82
N VAL A 19 11.19 8.05 -3.22
CA VAL A 19 10.23 7.33 -2.36
C VAL A 19 10.65 5.87 -2.18
N TYR A 20 10.15 5.26 -1.10
CA TYR A 20 10.44 3.87 -0.77
C TYR A 20 9.13 3.11 -0.59
N GLY A 21 8.98 2.02 -1.33
CA GLY A 21 7.82 1.14 -1.25
C GLY A 21 8.20 -0.25 -0.78
N ALA A 22 7.26 -0.93 -0.16
CA ALA A 22 7.38 -2.34 0.17
C ALA A 22 6.04 -3.06 -0.04
N GLU A 23 6.13 -4.36 -0.27
CA GLU A 23 5.03 -5.30 -0.41
C GLU A 23 5.27 -6.45 0.57
N VAL A 24 4.20 -6.86 1.25
CA VAL A 24 4.15 -8.09 2.03
C VAL A 24 3.08 -8.97 1.43
N VAL A 25 3.41 -10.23 1.17
CA VAL A 25 2.51 -11.23 0.57
C VAL A 25 2.15 -12.28 1.61
N PHE A 26 0.86 -12.53 1.78
CA PHE A 26 0.36 -13.57 2.67
C PHE A 26 -0.81 -14.33 2.05
N GLN A 27 -0.60 -15.62 1.78
CA GLN A 27 -1.64 -16.57 1.34
C GLN A 27 -2.62 -16.06 0.25
N GLY A 28 -2.09 -15.41 -0.79
CA GLY A 28 -2.90 -14.89 -1.91
C GLY A 28 -3.46 -13.48 -1.69
N SER A 29 -3.22 -12.90 -0.51
CA SER A 29 -3.35 -11.47 -0.24
C SER A 29 -1.99 -10.79 -0.32
N PHE A 30 -1.97 -9.49 -0.55
CA PHE A 30 -0.76 -8.69 -0.39
C PHE A 30 -1.09 -7.24 -0.05
N ASP A 31 -0.24 -6.63 0.77
CA ASP A 31 -0.36 -5.23 1.17
C ASP A 31 0.90 -4.49 0.74
N CYS A 32 0.72 -3.27 0.22
CA CYS A 32 1.82 -2.37 -0.08
C CYS A 32 1.89 -1.21 0.92
N TYR A 33 3.13 -0.79 1.21
CA TYR A 33 3.44 0.23 2.19
C TYR A 33 4.41 1.25 1.62
N GLU A 34 4.18 2.52 1.92
CA GLU A 34 5.21 3.54 1.94
C GLU A 34 6.04 3.35 3.20
N ILE A 35 7.33 3.08 3.03
CA ILE A 35 8.28 2.88 4.14
C ILE A 35 9.32 4.01 4.16
N THR A 36 10.08 4.11 5.24
CA THR A 36 11.19 5.06 5.31
C THR A 36 12.48 4.46 4.75
N GLY A 37 13.44 5.32 4.38
CA GLY A 37 14.79 4.87 4.01
C GLY A 37 15.50 4.10 5.13
N SER A 38 15.17 4.37 6.40
CA SER A 38 15.66 3.62 7.56
C SER A 38 15.15 2.18 7.56
N VAL A 39 13.84 1.98 7.38
CA VAL A 39 13.23 0.65 7.25
C VAL A 39 13.82 -0.08 6.05
N PHE A 40 13.89 0.58 4.89
CA PHE A 40 14.51 0.01 3.69
C PHE A 40 15.96 -0.42 3.92
N GLY A 41 16.73 0.37 4.67
CA GLY A 41 18.11 0.07 5.05
C GLY A 41 18.25 -1.22 5.86
N GLN A 42 17.33 -1.44 6.80
CA GLN A 42 17.31 -2.61 7.70
C GLN A 42 16.92 -3.91 7.00
N LEU A 43 16.03 -3.83 6.01
CA LEU A 43 15.57 -5.00 5.24
C LEU A 43 16.75 -5.72 4.57
N ASN A 44 16.80 -7.03 4.75
CA ASN A 44 17.79 -7.89 4.13
C ASN A 44 17.23 -9.30 3.88
N SER A 45 17.78 -10.00 2.88
CA SER A 45 17.25 -11.28 2.40
C SER A 45 17.39 -12.46 3.38
N LYS A 46 18.09 -12.28 4.51
CA LYS A 46 18.23 -13.31 5.55
C LYS A 46 17.14 -13.21 6.62
N MET A 47 16.37 -12.12 6.66
CA MET A 47 15.23 -11.98 7.56
C MET A 47 14.14 -12.99 7.22
N SER A 48 13.50 -13.52 8.25
CA SER A 48 12.26 -14.26 8.10
C SER A 48 11.16 -13.35 7.55
N CYS A 49 10.10 -13.96 7.00
CA CYS A 49 8.92 -13.23 6.53
C CYS A 49 8.30 -12.37 7.64
N GLY A 50 8.22 -12.90 8.87
CA GLY A 50 7.64 -12.19 10.02
C GLY A 50 8.46 -10.98 10.45
N GLU A 51 9.79 -11.10 10.54
CA GLU A 51 10.66 -9.96 10.90
C GLU A 51 10.58 -8.83 9.86
N ALA A 52 10.58 -9.18 8.57
CA ALA A 52 10.43 -8.20 7.50
C ALA A 52 9.04 -7.56 7.52
N GLU A 53 7.98 -8.35 7.72
CA GLU A 53 6.61 -7.88 7.82
C GLU A 53 6.43 -6.87 8.98
N GLU A 54 6.93 -7.19 10.17
CA GLU A 54 6.84 -6.30 11.35
C GLU A 54 7.48 -4.93 11.05
N LEU A 55 8.63 -4.91 10.40
CA LEU A 55 9.30 -3.67 9.98
C LEU A 55 8.49 -2.92 8.92
N ILE A 56 8.01 -3.60 7.89
CA ILE A 56 7.28 -2.99 6.78
C ILE A 56 5.96 -2.38 7.25
N ARG A 57 5.24 -3.06 8.15
CA ARG A 57 3.94 -2.61 8.68
C ARG A 57 4.01 -1.39 9.59
N THR A 58 5.21 -0.94 9.97
CA THR A 58 5.40 0.38 10.60
C THR A 58 5.19 1.53 9.61
N GLY A 59 5.26 1.25 8.31
CA GLY A 59 5.01 2.20 7.24
C GLY A 59 3.53 2.53 7.05
N ARG A 60 3.25 3.49 6.17
CA ARG A 60 1.89 3.85 5.79
C ARG A 60 1.39 2.89 4.73
N ARG A 61 0.28 2.20 4.98
CA ARG A 61 -0.34 1.32 3.98
C ARG A 61 -0.92 2.15 2.84
N ILE A 62 -0.53 1.83 1.61
CA ILE A 62 -0.91 2.57 0.39
C ILE A 62 -1.84 1.76 -0.52
N TYR A 63 -1.79 0.43 -0.42
CA TYR A 63 -2.61 -0.48 -1.21
C TYR A 63 -2.81 -1.79 -0.43
N ALA A 64 -3.97 -2.42 -0.57
CA ALA A 64 -4.22 -3.76 -0.03
C ALA A 64 -5.05 -4.58 -1.02
N HIS A 65 -4.60 -5.79 -1.32
CA HIS A 65 -5.38 -6.83 -1.98
C HIS A 65 -5.74 -7.89 -0.95
N VAL A 66 -7.04 -8.01 -0.66
CA VAL A 66 -7.57 -8.88 0.38
C VAL A 66 -8.20 -10.10 -0.27
N ASN A 67 -7.68 -11.27 0.09
CA ASN A 67 -8.20 -12.58 -0.27
C ASN A 67 -8.17 -13.47 0.97
N ASP A 68 -9.15 -13.28 1.84
CA ASP A 68 -9.28 -14.01 3.11
C ASP A 68 -9.95 -15.38 2.96
N ARG A 69 -10.35 -15.76 1.73
CA ARG A 69 -11.08 -17.00 1.37
C ARG A 69 -12.51 -17.09 1.94
N PHE A 70 -12.99 -16.06 2.63
CA PHE A 70 -14.35 -15.99 3.18
C PHE A 70 -15.29 -15.15 2.31
N GLY A 71 -14.74 -14.41 1.34
CA GLY A 71 -15.50 -13.70 0.32
C GLY A 71 -14.75 -13.60 -1.01
N PRO A 72 -15.38 -12.99 -2.03
CA PRO A 72 -14.68 -12.61 -3.25
C PRO A 72 -13.48 -11.70 -2.90
N PRO A 73 -12.33 -11.88 -3.55
CA PRO A 73 -11.20 -10.98 -3.38
C PRO A 73 -11.61 -9.54 -3.66
N TYR A 74 -11.01 -8.61 -2.91
CA TYR A 74 -11.28 -7.19 -3.08
C TYR A 74 -10.02 -6.36 -2.85
N THR A 75 -10.03 -5.16 -3.42
CA THR A 75 -8.87 -4.27 -3.40
C THR A 75 -9.22 -2.96 -2.72
N ILE A 76 -8.30 -2.44 -1.92
CA ILE A 76 -8.40 -1.13 -1.29
C ILE A 76 -7.22 -0.29 -1.74
N VAL A 77 -7.51 0.79 -2.46
CA VAL A 77 -6.51 1.79 -2.87
C VAL A 77 -6.57 2.96 -1.88
N PHE A 78 -5.59 3.02 -0.97
CA PHE A 78 -5.47 4.12 -0.02
C PHE A 78 -4.83 5.34 -0.68
N ASP A 79 -3.78 5.10 -1.48
CA ASP A 79 -3.09 6.13 -2.24
C ASP A 79 -3.06 5.80 -3.73
N ASP A 80 -3.66 6.65 -4.56
CA ASP A 80 -3.70 6.45 -6.02
C ASP A 80 -2.29 6.45 -6.66
N ASP A 81 -1.31 7.06 -6.00
CA ASP A 81 0.08 7.13 -6.47
C ASP A 81 0.91 5.90 -6.04
N TYR A 82 0.26 4.81 -5.58
CA TYR A 82 0.92 3.61 -5.06
C TYR A 82 1.95 2.97 -6.01
N THR A 83 1.76 3.11 -7.32
CA THR A 83 2.71 2.62 -8.34
C THR A 83 4.04 3.35 -8.31
N ASP A 84 4.09 4.58 -7.78
CA ASP A 84 5.33 5.32 -7.60
C ASP A 84 6.23 4.69 -6.55
N TYR A 85 5.60 4.08 -5.54
CA TYR A 85 6.26 3.37 -4.46
C TYR A 85 6.61 1.94 -4.86
N CYS A 86 5.68 1.24 -5.52
CA CYS A 86 5.83 -0.15 -5.93
C CYS A 86 5.65 -0.28 -7.45
N GLN A 87 6.69 0.00 -8.25
CA GLN A 87 6.55 0.06 -9.71
C GLN A 87 6.17 -1.27 -10.39
N TRP A 88 6.33 -2.41 -9.71
CA TRP A 88 5.85 -3.70 -10.21
C TRP A 88 4.33 -3.85 -10.11
N MET A 89 3.67 -2.98 -9.35
CA MET A 89 2.22 -2.90 -9.22
C MET A 89 1.55 -2.12 -10.37
N LYS A 90 2.25 -1.90 -11.50
CA LYS A 90 1.70 -1.17 -12.65
C LYS A 90 0.29 -1.67 -12.94
N GLU A 91 -0.63 -0.70 -12.94
CA GLU A 91 -2.07 -0.84 -12.79
C GLU A 91 -2.62 -2.12 -13.42
N PRO A 92 -3.48 -2.89 -12.73
CA PRO A 92 -4.30 -3.86 -13.42
C PRO A 92 -5.08 -3.12 -14.52
N GLU A 93 -5.05 -3.63 -15.76
CA GLU A 93 -5.64 -3.01 -16.94
C GLU A 93 -7.14 -2.71 -16.79
N GLU A 94 -7.80 -3.30 -15.79
CA GLU A 94 -9.15 -2.97 -15.37
C GLU A 94 -9.25 -2.88 -13.85
N PRO A 95 -10.12 -2.00 -13.31
CA PRO A 95 -10.45 -2.04 -11.89
C PRO A 95 -11.05 -3.41 -11.60
N ASP A 96 -10.33 -4.21 -10.80
CA ASP A 96 -10.83 -5.48 -10.28
C ASP A 96 -12.24 -5.24 -9.74
N PRO A 97 -13.28 -6.00 -10.16
CA PRO A 97 -14.68 -5.77 -9.73
C PRO A 97 -14.88 -5.75 -8.21
N GLY A 98 -13.87 -6.15 -7.42
CA GLY A 98 -13.81 -5.97 -5.97
C GLY A 98 -13.16 -4.68 -5.47
N THR A 99 -12.82 -3.68 -6.28
CA THR A 99 -12.15 -2.47 -5.77
C THR A 99 -13.10 -1.56 -5.01
N TRP A 100 -12.75 -1.19 -3.77
CA TRP A 100 -13.55 -0.27 -2.96
C TRP A 100 -13.70 1.10 -3.61
N SER A 101 -14.89 1.68 -3.47
CA SER A 101 -15.11 3.06 -3.88
C SER A 101 -14.29 4.02 -3.01
N ALA A 102 -14.03 5.23 -3.55
CA ALA A 102 -13.33 6.25 -2.80
C ALA A 102 -14.04 6.60 -1.50
N GLU A 103 -15.38 6.60 -1.49
CA GLU A 103 -16.23 6.84 -0.32
C GLU A 103 -16.10 5.73 0.74
N MET A 104 -16.04 4.45 0.33
CA MET A 104 -15.85 3.32 1.25
C MET A 104 -14.48 3.38 1.91
N THR A 105 -13.42 3.58 1.12
CA THR A 105 -12.05 3.74 1.64
C THR A 105 -11.96 4.95 2.58
N ASP A 106 -12.60 6.06 2.21
CA ASP A 106 -12.67 7.27 3.02
C ASP A 106 -13.34 7.05 4.37
N ALA A 107 -14.44 6.29 4.42
CA ALA A 107 -15.12 5.94 5.67
C ALA A 107 -14.24 5.02 6.55
N ALA A 108 -13.61 4.01 5.94
CA ALA A 108 -12.72 3.09 6.65
C ALA A 108 -11.51 3.81 7.27
N VAL A 109 -10.87 4.72 6.54
CA VAL A 109 -9.71 5.49 7.02
C VAL A 109 -10.05 6.37 8.23
N GLU A 110 -11.29 6.88 8.32
CA GLU A 110 -11.73 7.67 9.47
C GLU A 110 -11.99 6.79 10.70
N VAL A 111 -12.48 5.57 10.51
CA VAL A 111 -12.86 4.66 11.62
C VAL A 111 -11.69 3.81 12.12
N PHE A 112 -10.88 3.23 11.23
CA PHE A 112 -9.83 2.30 11.59
C PHE A 112 -8.53 3.03 11.97
N GLU A 113 -8.07 2.81 13.20
CA GLU A 113 -6.85 3.44 13.71
C GLU A 113 -5.59 2.92 13.00
N SER A 114 -5.62 1.71 12.45
CA SER A 114 -4.54 1.18 11.61
C SER A 114 -4.29 2.03 10.36
N GLU A 115 -5.31 2.75 9.87
CA GLU A 115 -5.22 3.56 8.66
C GLU A 115 -5.06 5.06 8.92
N LYS A 116 -4.85 5.45 10.18
CA LYS A 116 -4.82 6.88 10.56
C LYS A 116 -3.83 7.72 9.77
N ALA A 117 -2.70 7.11 9.37
CA ALA A 117 -1.66 7.74 8.58
C ALA A 117 -2.15 8.22 7.20
N ASN A 118 -3.28 7.70 6.71
CA ASN A 118 -3.90 8.11 5.46
C ASN A 118 -4.91 9.26 5.61
N ARG A 119 -5.38 9.60 6.82
CA ARG A 119 -6.50 10.55 7.04
C ARG A 119 -6.28 11.91 6.38
N GLU A 120 -5.11 12.52 6.58
CA GLU A 120 -4.84 13.87 6.05
C GLU A 120 -4.80 13.88 4.51
N GLN A 121 -4.09 12.92 3.92
CA GLN A 121 -3.98 12.74 2.47
C GLN A 121 -5.36 12.50 1.85
N ARG A 122 -6.19 11.64 2.46
CA ARG A 122 -7.54 11.32 1.97
C ARG A 122 -8.48 12.53 2.07
N ARG A 123 -8.42 13.29 3.16
CA ARG A 123 -9.21 14.53 3.33
C ARG A 123 -8.85 15.57 2.27
N LYS A 124 -7.56 15.76 1.98
CA LYS A 124 -7.09 16.65 0.90
C LYS A 124 -7.61 16.18 -0.46
N LYS A 125 -7.48 14.88 -0.79
CA LYS A 125 -8.02 14.32 -2.04
C LYS A 125 -9.55 14.49 -2.14
N ARG A 126 -10.30 14.27 -1.05
CA ARG A 126 -11.76 14.47 -1.00
C ARG A 126 -12.15 15.92 -1.29
N ALA A 127 -11.47 16.89 -0.66
CA ALA A 127 -11.73 18.31 -0.90
C ALA A 127 -11.49 18.69 -2.37
N SER A 128 -10.39 18.21 -2.97
CA SER A 128 -10.09 18.42 -4.39
C SER A 128 -11.15 17.82 -5.32
N ARG A 129 -11.66 16.62 -5.01
CA ARG A 129 -12.76 16.00 -5.79
C ARG A 129 -14.04 16.84 -5.74
N LEU A 130 -14.38 17.40 -4.59
CA LEU A 130 -15.57 18.24 -4.42
C LEU A 130 -15.45 19.58 -5.15
N ASN A 131 -14.25 20.18 -5.16
CA ASN A 131 -14.01 21.43 -5.88
C ASN A 131 -14.07 21.26 -7.41
N LYS A 132 -13.68 20.09 -7.94
CA LYS A 132 -13.78 19.80 -9.39
C LYS A 132 -15.20 19.51 -9.88
N LYS A 133 -16.14 19.21 -8.97
CA LYS A 133 -17.55 18.94 -9.28
C LYS A 133 -18.44 20.19 -9.23
N LYS A 134 -17.88 21.35 -8.85
CA LYS A 134 -18.54 22.66 -8.87
C LYS A 134 -18.16 23.43 -10.12
#